data_AF-U5QQ35-F1
#
_entry.id   AF-U5QQ35-F1
#
_cell.length_a   1.000
_cell.length_b   1.000
_cell.length_c   1.000
_cell.angle_alpha   90.00
_cell.angle_beta   90.00
_cell.angle_gamma   90.00
#
_symmetry.space_group_name_H-M   'P 1'
#
loop_
_entity.id
_entity.type
_entity.pdbx_description
1 polymer ?
#
loop_
_entity_poly.entity_id
_entity_poly.type
_entity_poly.pdbx_seq_one_letter_code
_entity_poly.pdbx_strand_id
1 'polypeptide(L)'
;MSEAICGRESVYGADLTRGRKYEILELDEAKGQVKVRGNRGRMRWYPLSCFDFDVPAAAVLSTVEVQSEYEADPSQYVEVIVGLSDGQRRWCIFATPAALIEMGDPLKGTTVRVLYGAPHLIVATAIDEEIIHRTLHHIDSQGELLACTLPLGVKG
;
A
#
# COMPACT_ATOMS: atom_id res chain seq x y z
N MET A 1 15.97 22.87 -13.62
CA MET A 1 14.99 22.76 -12.53
C MET A 1 14.98 21.29 -12.13
N SER A 2 15.16 20.99 -10.85
CA SER A 2 15.12 19.61 -10.36
C SER A 2 13.67 19.15 -10.20
N GLU A 3 13.44 17.86 -10.40
CA GLU A 3 12.15 17.21 -10.18
C GLU A 3 12.30 16.19 -9.05
N ALA A 4 11.22 15.93 -8.33
CA ALA A 4 11.14 14.81 -7.40
C ALA A 4 9.84 14.03 -7.60
N ILE A 5 9.84 12.75 -7.25
CA ILE A 5 8.66 11.89 -7.32
C ILE A 5 8.01 11.86 -5.95
N CYS A 6 6.69 11.99 -5.88
CA CYS A 6 5.99 11.76 -4.62
C CYS A 6 6.05 10.26 -4.27
N GLY A 7 6.87 9.89 -3.29
CA GLY A 7 7.01 8.51 -2.79
C GLY A 7 5.87 8.09 -1.86
N ARG A 8 5.32 9.07 -1.12
CA ARG A 8 4.16 8.89 -0.25
C ARG A 8 3.39 10.21 -0.08
N GLU A 9 2.07 10.11 0.01
CA GLU A 9 1.21 11.28 0.14
C GLU A 9 1.11 11.80 1.58
N SER A 10 1.31 10.93 2.59
CA SER A 10 1.08 11.26 3.99
C SER A 10 -0.33 11.86 4.17
N VAL A 11 -0.46 12.98 4.89
CA VAL A 11 -1.71 13.73 5.06
C VAL A 11 -2.07 14.62 3.87
N TYR A 12 -1.24 14.65 2.82
CA TYR A 12 -1.36 15.57 1.69
C TYR A 12 -2.01 14.96 0.45
N GLY A 13 -2.68 13.81 0.53
CA GLY A 13 -3.29 13.14 -0.64
C GLY A 13 -4.33 13.97 -1.42
N ALA A 14 -4.81 15.06 -0.84
CA ALA A 14 -5.65 16.04 -1.53
C ALA A 14 -4.87 16.96 -2.50
N ASP A 15 -3.54 17.01 -2.39
CA ASP A 15 -2.64 17.94 -3.10
C ASP A 15 -1.39 17.25 -3.68
N LEU A 16 -1.02 16.07 -3.19
CA LEU A 16 0.03 15.19 -3.73
C LEU A 16 -0.58 13.88 -4.24
N THR A 17 0.09 13.23 -5.18
CA THR A 17 -0.29 11.90 -5.71
C THR A 17 0.96 11.05 -5.81
N ARG A 18 0.97 9.86 -5.20
CA ARG A 18 2.11 8.95 -5.27
C ARG A 18 2.47 8.60 -6.71
N GLY A 19 3.76 8.50 -7.00
CA GLY A 19 4.30 8.18 -8.33
C GLY A 19 4.31 9.36 -9.30
N ARG A 20 3.61 10.46 -8.99
CA ARG A 20 3.64 11.67 -9.80
C ARG A 20 4.93 12.46 -9.57
N LYS A 21 5.47 13.02 -10.65
CA LYS A 21 6.59 13.97 -10.61
C LYS A 21 6.12 15.39 -10.29
N TYR A 22 6.90 16.08 -9.47
CA TYR A 22 6.70 17.48 -9.10
C TYR A 22 7.96 18.28 -9.35
N GLU A 23 7.79 19.48 -9.90
CA GLU A 23 8.85 20.47 -10.05
C GLU A 23 9.23 21.02 -8.67
N ILE A 24 10.53 20.97 -8.35
CA ILE A 24 11.08 21.56 -7.13
C ILE A 24 11.33 23.04 -7.36
N LEU A 25 10.62 23.87 -6.61
CA LEU A 25 10.76 25.33 -6.66
C LEU A 25 11.83 25.81 -5.69
N GLU A 26 11.82 25.26 -4.47
CA GLU A 26 12.77 25.59 -3.40
C GLU A 26 12.99 24.35 -2.50
N LEU A 27 14.21 24.21 -1.96
CA LEU A 27 14.59 23.15 -1.04
C LEU A 27 15.16 23.77 0.25
N ASP A 28 14.63 23.37 1.40
CA ASP A 28 15.11 23.77 2.73
C ASP A 28 15.46 22.51 3.52
N GLU A 29 16.70 22.05 3.35
CA GLU A 29 17.23 20.85 4.00
C GLU A 29 17.25 20.99 5.53
N ALA A 30 17.52 22.20 6.03
CA ALA A 30 17.58 22.47 7.46
C ALA A 30 16.24 22.24 8.16
N LYS A 31 15.13 22.53 7.48
CA LYS A 31 13.77 22.25 7.98
C LYS A 31 13.17 20.96 7.42
N GLY A 32 13.92 20.21 6.62
CA GLY A 32 13.47 18.96 6.03
C GLY A 32 12.23 19.11 5.14
N GLN A 33 12.16 20.18 4.35
CA GLN A 33 10.99 20.49 3.53
C GLN A 33 11.34 20.95 2.11
N VAL A 34 10.39 20.77 1.20
CA VAL A 34 10.50 21.13 -0.20
C VAL A 34 9.25 21.89 -0.65
N LYS A 35 9.45 22.91 -1.48
CA LYS A 35 8.37 23.71 -2.04
C LYS A 35 8.07 23.24 -3.45
N VAL A 36 6.83 22.81 -3.68
CA VAL A 36 6.36 22.39 -5.00
C VAL A 36 5.00 22.99 -5.32
N ARG A 37 4.62 22.97 -6.59
CA ARG A 37 3.26 23.24 -7.04
C ARG A 37 2.45 21.95 -6.99
N GLY A 38 1.51 21.85 -6.03
CA GLY A 38 0.67 20.67 -5.84
C GLY A 38 -0.36 20.48 -6.95
N ASN A 39 -1.14 19.40 -6.85
CA ASN A 39 -2.17 18.98 -7.81
C ASN A 39 -3.21 20.08 -8.10
N ARG A 40 -3.46 20.96 -7.12
CA ARG A 40 -4.42 22.06 -7.25
C ARG A 40 -3.77 23.37 -7.74
N GLY A 41 -2.54 23.31 -8.24
CA GLY A 41 -1.80 24.45 -8.76
C GLY A 41 -1.24 25.40 -7.68
N ARG A 42 -1.44 25.09 -6.39
CA ARG A 42 -0.97 25.92 -5.28
C ARG A 42 0.48 25.57 -4.93
N MET A 43 1.29 26.60 -4.68
CA MET A 43 2.65 26.43 -4.18
C MET A 43 2.65 26.29 -2.66
N ARG A 44 3.22 25.22 -2.13
CA ARG A 44 3.26 24.93 -0.69
C ARG A 44 4.55 24.21 -0.32
N TRP A 45 4.92 24.34 0.96
CA TRP A 45 5.97 23.53 1.57
C TRP A 45 5.41 22.19 2.01
N TYR A 46 6.16 21.13 1.74
CA TYR A 46 5.84 19.75 2.11
C TYR A 46 7.07 19.10 2.74
N PRO A 47 6.91 18.12 3.65
CA PRO A 47 8.03 17.37 4.20
C PRO A 47 8.83 16.65 3.11
N LEU A 48 10.15 16.63 3.23
CA LEU A 48 11.02 15.88 2.32
C LEU A 48 10.69 14.39 2.28
N SER A 49 10.19 13.83 3.38
CA SER A 49 9.77 12.44 3.47
C SER A 49 8.62 12.05 2.54
N CYS A 50 7.96 13.02 1.88
CA CYS A 50 6.95 12.74 0.86
C CYS A 50 7.57 12.49 -0.52
N PHE A 51 8.84 12.83 -0.71
CA PHE A 51 9.49 12.87 -2.03
C PHE A 51 10.73 12.00 -2.09
N ASP A 52 10.84 11.26 -3.19
CA ASP A 52 12.06 10.56 -3.56
C ASP A 52 12.78 11.36 -4.65
N PHE A 53 14.08 11.55 -4.45
CA PHE A 53 14.97 12.31 -5.34
C PHE A 53 15.90 11.34 -6.08
N ASP A 54 16.15 11.61 -7.36
CA ASP A 54 17.10 10.87 -8.20
C ASP A 54 16.86 9.34 -8.29
N VAL A 55 15.62 8.91 -8.06
CA VAL A 55 15.20 7.51 -8.23
C VAL A 55 14.22 7.34 -9.40
N PRO A 56 14.12 6.14 -9.98
CA PRO A 56 13.03 5.81 -10.90
C PRO A 56 11.65 6.00 -10.23
N ALA A 57 10.62 6.28 -11.03
CA ALA A 57 9.25 6.32 -10.52
C ALA A 57 8.88 4.99 -9.86
N ALA A 58 8.40 5.05 -8.62
CA ALA A 58 7.92 3.88 -7.91
C ALA A 58 6.74 3.26 -8.66
N ALA A 59 6.69 1.93 -8.69
CA ALA A 59 5.54 1.20 -9.18
C ALA A 59 4.32 1.51 -8.30
N VAL A 60 3.21 1.91 -8.94
CA VAL A 60 1.95 2.25 -8.27
C VAL A 60 0.90 1.18 -8.56
N LEU A 61 -0.10 1.06 -7.71
CA LEU A 61 -1.22 0.14 -7.88
C LEU A 61 -1.95 0.41 -9.21
N SER A 62 -2.14 -0.62 -10.02
CA SER A 62 -2.83 -0.53 -11.31
C SER A 62 -4.09 -1.37 -11.37
N THR A 63 -4.08 -2.60 -10.85
CA THR A 63 -5.24 -3.50 -10.83
C THR A 63 -5.40 -4.19 -9.47
N VAL A 64 -6.63 -4.57 -9.17
CA VAL A 64 -7.02 -5.36 -7.99
C VAL A 64 -7.93 -6.47 -8.50
N GLU A 65 -7.61 -7.72 -8.15
CA GLU A 65 -8.35 -8.92 -8.51
C GLU A 65 -8.61 -9.71 -7.24
N VAL A 66 -9.88 -9.78 -6.82
CA VAL A 66 -10.27 -10.55 -5.63
C VAL A 66 -10.43 -12.02 -6.00
N GLN A 67 -9.62 -12.89 -5.41
CA GLN A 67 -9.61 -14.33 -5.63
C GLN A 67 -10.44 -15.01 -4.53
N SER A 68 -11.76 -14.90 -4.57
CA SER A 68 -12.63 -15.71 -3.70
C SER A 68 -14.02 -15.91 -4.32
N GLU A 69 -14.52 -17.14 -4.25
CA GLU A 69 -15.93 -17.47 -4.47
C GLU A 69 -16.72 -16.94 -3.26
N TYR A 70 -17.29 -15.74 -3.40
CA TYR A 70 -18.00 -15.06 -2.33
C TYR A 70 -19.26 -15.83 -1.90
N GLU A 71 -19.23 -16.46 -0.74
CA GLU A 71 -20.38 -16.57 0.16
C GLU A 71 -19.97 -16.10 1.55
N ALA A 72 -20.77 -15.20 2.13
CA ALA A 72 -20.47 -14.37 3.29
C ALA A 72 -20.31 -15.16 4.61
N ASP A 73 -19.21 -15.90 4.76
CA ASP A 73 -18.81 -16.47 6.03
C ASP A 73 -17.78 -15.54 6.73
N PRO A 74 -18.14 -14.93 7.88
CA PRO A 74 -17.23 -14.08 8.65
C PRO A 74 -15.98 -14.80 9.19
N SER A 75 -15.89 -16.13 9.04
CA SER A 75 -14.68 -16.93 9.30
C SER A 75 -13.64 -16.87 8.18
N GLN A 76 -13.96 -16.26 7.03
CA GLN A 76 -13.11 -16.32 5.85
C GLN A 76 -12.04 -15.22 5.80
N TYR A 77 -10.97 -15.57 5.11
CA TYR A 77 -9.98 -14.65 4.58
C TYR A 77 -10.11 -14.61 3.06
N VAL A 78 -9.68 -13.51 2.46
CA VAL A 78 -9.78 -13.28 1.02
C VAL A 78 -8.39 -13.08 0.46
N GLU A 79 -8.02 -13.86 -0.56
CA GLU A 79 -6.80 -13.62 -1.31
C GLU A 79 -7.06 -12.56 -2.39
N VAL A 80 -6.13 -11.62 -2.54
CA VAL A 80 -6.23 -10.54 -3.50
C VAL A 80 -4.94 -10.46 -4.29
N ILE A 81 -5.05 -10.50 -5.61
CA ILE A 81 -3.94 -10.24 -6.52
C ILE A 81 -3.98 -8.75 -6.89
N VAL A 82 -2.81 -8.10 -6.86
CA VAL A 82 -2.64 -6.72 -7.29
C VAL A 82 -1.66 -6.66 -8.47
N GLY A 83 -2.01 -5.84 -9.47
CA GLY A 83 -1.10 -5.44 -10.53
C GLY A 83 -0.46 -4.10 -10.21
N LEU A 84 0.79 -3.92 -10.59
CA LEU A 84 1.50 -2.64 -10.52
C LEU A 84 1.69 -2.04 -11.91
N SER A 85 1.94 -0.72 -11.95
CA SER A 85 2.15 0.04 -13.19
C SER A 85 3.37 -0.38 -14.01
N ASP A 86 4.31 -1.11 -13.41
CA ASP A 86 5.50 -1.66 -14.07
C ASP A 86 5.32 -3.12 -14.54
N GLY A 87 4.11 -3.66 -14.41
CA GLY A 87 3.76 -5.01 -14.83
C GLY A 87 4.01 -6.10 -13.79
N GLN A 88 4.55 -5.77 -12.61
CA GLN A 88 4.63 -6.73 -11.51
C GLN A 88 3.22 -7.17 -11.07
N ARG A 89 3.08 -8.46 -10.74
CA ARG A 89 1.92 -8.99 -10.04
C ARG A 89 2.32 -9.41 -8.63
N ARG A 90 1.48 -9.08 -7.66
CA ARG A 90 1.71 -9.35 -6.24
C ARG A 90 0.41 -9.85 -5.62
N TRP A 91 0.48 -10.37 -4.41
CA TRP A 91 -0.68 -10.87 -3.70
C TRP A 91 -0.64 -10.53 -2.22
N CYS A 92 -1.83 -10.47 -1.62
CA CYS A 92 -2.05 -10.29 -0.18
C CYS A 92 -3.31 -11.01 0.27
N ILE A 93 -3.47 -11.13 1.58
CA ILE A 93 -4.64 -11.71 2.24
C ILE A 93 -5.32 -10.61 3.04
N PHE A 94 -6.63 -10.47 2.89
CA PHE A 94 -7.49 -9.73 3.81
C PHE A 94 -8.12 -10.69 4.80
N ALA A 95 -8.09 -10.36 6.10
CA ALA A 95 -8.76 -11.15 7.14
C ALA A 95 -9.51 -10.24 8.13
N THR A 96 -10.64 -10.74 8.63
CA THR A 96 -11.31 -10.13 9.78
C THR A 96 -10.69 -10.62 11.08
N PRO A 97 -10.84 -9.90 12.20
CA PRO A 97 -10.47 -10.43 13.52
C PRO A 97 -11.10 -11.78 13.85
N ALA A 98 -12.32 -12.07 13.34
CA ALA A 98 -12.97 -13.36 13.52
C ALA A 98 -12.25 -14.48 12.75
N ALA A 99 -11.83 -14.22 11.51
CA ALA A 99 -11.05 -15.17 10.71
C ALA A 99 -9.69 -15.51 11.35
N LEU A 100 -9.09 -14.58 12.09
CA LEU A 100 -7.81 -14.82 12.78
C LEU A 100 -7.87 -15.87 13.89
N ILE A 101 -9.07 -16.17 14.43
CA ILE A 101 -9.23 -17.19 15.48
C ILE A 101 -8.85 -18.57 14.93
N GLU A 102 -9.20 -18.85 13.67
CA GLU A 102 -8.96 -20.14 13.02
C GLU A 102 -7.69 -20.13 12.14
N MET A 103 -7.10 -18.97 11.89
CA MET A 103 -5.92 -18.81 11.05
C MET A 103 -4.62 -19.19 11.77
N GLY A 104 -3.69 -19.80 11.03
CA GLY A 104 -2.34 -20.14 11.50
C GLY A 104 -2.19 -21.54 12.08
N ASP A 105 -0.96 -21.87 12.45
CA ASP A 105 -0.58 -23.20 12.87
C ASP A 105 -0.79 -23.42 14.37
N PRO A 106 -1.27 -24.60 14.79
CA PRO A 106 -1.38 -24.92 16.21
C PRO A 106 0.00 -24.98 16.85
N LEU A 107 0.19 -24.22 17.92
CA LEU A 107 1.42 -24.28 18.70
C LEU A 107 1.40 -25.51 19.61
N LYS A 108 2.29 -26.46 19.34
CA LYS A 108 2.37 -27.77 20.02
C LYS A 108 2.33 -27.62 21.55
N GLY A 109 1.41 -28.33 22.18
CA GLY A 109 1.25 -28.33 23.64
C GLY A 109 0.43 -27.16 24.19
N THR A 110 -0.21 -26.38 23.32
CA THR A 110 -1.09 -25.27 23.70
C THR A 110 -2.41 -25.33 22.92
N THR A 111 -3.38 -24.50 23.31
CA THR A 111 -4.60 -24.25 22.53
C THR A 111 -4.46 -23.06 21.57
N VAL A 112 -3.26 -22.49 21.45
CA VAL A 112 -3.00 -21.25 20.69
C VAL A 112 -2.61 -21.59 19.26
N ARG A 113 -3.13 -20.81 18.30
CA ARG A 113 -2.64 -20.77 16.92
C ARG A 113 -1.73 -19.57 16.74
N VAL A 114 -0.68 -19.73 15.95
CA VAL A 114 0.29 -18.66 15.68
C VAL A 114 0.39 -18.45 14.17
N LEU A 115 0.25 -17.20 13.78
CA LEU A 115 0.62 -16.70 12.45
C LEU A 115 1.81 -15.77 12.62
N TYR A 116 2.88 -16.00 11.87
CA TYR A 116 4.08 -15.18 11.89
C TYR A 116 4.67 -15.05 10.49
N GLY A 117 5.47 -14.00 10.24
CA GLY A 117 6.11 -13.79 8.94
C GLY A 117 5.12 -13.55 7.79
N ALA A 118 3.94 -13.00 8.07
CA ALA A 118 2.89 -12.73 7.10
C ALA A 118 2.77 -11.22 6.79
N PRO A 119 3.77 -10.59 6.15
CA PRO A 119 3.70 -9.16 5.80
C PRO A 119 2.58 -8.85 4.80
N HIS A 120 2.11 -9.88 4.09
CA HIS A 120 1.02 -9.80 3.13
C HIS A 120 -0.36 -10.01 3.76
N LEU A 121 -0.47 -10.09 5.09
CA LEU A 121 -1.75 -10.10 5.79
C LEU A 121 -2.19 -8.67 6.14
N ILE A 122 -3.36 -8.29 5.65
CA ILE A 122 -4.05 -7.04 5.96
C ILE A 122 -5.27 -7.38 6.82
N VAL A 123 -5.38 -6.76 8.00
CA VAL A 123 -6.51 -6.99 8.92
C VAL A 123 -7.48 -5.83 8.83
N ALA A 124 -8.75 -6.13 8.53
CA ALA A 124 -9.82 -5.15 8.43
C ALA A 124 -11.03 -5.58 9.29
N THR A 125 -11.75 -4.61 9.85
CA THR A 125 -12.92 -4.89 10.71
C THR A 125 -14.11 -5.46 9.95
N ALA A 126 -14.18 -5.17 8.65
CA ALA A 126 -15.10 -5.76 7.69
C ALA A 126 -14.40 -5.89 6.33
N ILE A 127 -14.83 -6.83 5.51
CA ILE A 127 -14.27 -7.07 4.18
C ILE A 127 -15.44 -7.15 3.19
N ASP A 128 -15.37 -6.28 2.19
CA ASP A 128 -16.10 -6.38 0.93
C ASP A 128 -15.17 -5.83 -0.17
N GLU A 129 -15.63 -5.90 -1.42
CA GLU A 129 -14.85 -5.44 -2.57
C GLU A 129 -14.51 -3.94 -2.46
N GLU A 130 -15.43 -3.08 -2.03
CA GLU A 130 -15.15 -1.64 -1.88
C GLU A 130 -14.05 -1.39 -0.85
N ILE A 131 -14.13 -2.04 0.31
CA ILE A 131 -13.17 -1.91 1.39
C ILE A 131 -11.79 -2.43 0.96
N ILE A 132 -11.72 -3.56 0.24
CA ILE A 132 -10.46 -4.08 -0.31
C ILE A 132 -9.82 -3.03 -1.22
N HIS A 133 -10.57 -2.52 -2.20
CA HIS A 133 -10.06 -1.52 -3.15
C HIS A 133 -9.58 -0.25 -2.44
N ARG A 134 -10.40 0.30 -1.54
CA ARG A 134 -10.05 1.53 -0.80
C ARG A 134 -8.84 1.33 0.10
N THR A 135 -8.72 0.18 0.75
CA THR A 135 -7.59 -0.14 1.61
C THR A 135 -6.30 -0.27 0.79
N LEU A 136 -6.34 -0.97 -0.34
CA LEU A 136 -5.17 -1.12 -1.21
C LEU A 136 -4.73 0.22 -1.82
N HIS A 137 -5.67 1.06 -2.28
CA HIS A 137 -5.34 2.42 -2.72
C HIS A 137 -4.76 3.28 -1.61
N HIS A 138 -5.26 3.14 -0.38
CA HIS A 138 -4.71 3.86 0.76
C HIS A 138 -3.28 3.41 1.06
N ILE A 139 -3.03 2.11 1.20
CA ILE A 139 -1.69 1.55 1.44
C ILE A 139 -0.73 1.97 0.32
N ASP A 140 -1.19 1.93 -0.94
CA ASP A 140 -0.41 2.41 -2.08
C ASP A 140 -0.10 3.90 -1.92
N SER A 141 -1.08 4.78 -1.64
CA SER A 141 -0.83 6.21 -1.44
C SER A 141 0.24 6.52 -0.37
N GLN A 142 0.42 5.61 0.60
CA GLN A 142 1.39 5.76 1.68
C GLN A 142 2.79 5.23 1.36
N GLY A 143 3.01 4.62 0.19
CA GLY A 143 4.30 4.02 -0.15
C GLY A 143 4.49 2.60 0.37
N GLU A 144 3.45 1.96 0.91
CA GLU A 144 3.58 0.78 1.76
C GLU A 144 3.13 -0.52 1.06
N LEU A 145 2.58 -0.43 -0.15
CA LEU A 145 1.99 -1.59 -0.85
C LEU A 145 2.98 -2.73 -1.05
N LEU A 146 4.25 -2.45 -1.36
CA LEU A 146 5.27 -3.49 -1.54
C LEU A 146 5.61 -4.21 -0.24
N ALA A 147 5.53 -3.52 0.90
CA ALA A 147 5.74 -4.10 2.21
C ALA A 147 4.53 -4.94 2.66
N CYS A 148 3.33 -4.60 2.17
CA CYS A 148 2.08 -5.27 2.49
C CYS A 148 1.66 -6.37 1.50
N THR A 149 2.53 -6.75 0.55
CA THR A 149 2.23 -7.74 -0.50
C THR A 149 3.47 -8.57 -0.84
N LEU A 150 3.27 -9.80 -1.30
CA LEU A 150 4.35 -10.65 -1.80
C LEU A 150 4.30 -10.77 -3.33
N PRO A 151 5.43 -10.96 -4.04
CA PRO A 151 5.42 -11.26 -5.47
C PRO A 151 4.58 -12.50 -5.76
N LEU A 152 3.68 -12.40 -6.74
CA LEU A 152 2.98 -13.55 -7.30
C LEU A 152 3.97 -14.23 -8.25
N GLY A 153 4.45 -15.43 -7.90
CA GLY A 153 5.71 -15.99 -8.37
C GLY A 153 6.07 -15.73 -9.85
N VAL A 154 7.33 -15.34 -10.09
CA VAL A 154 8.04 -15.89 -11.25
C VAL A 154 8.27 -17.35 -10.89
N LYS A 155 7.65 -18.30 -11.61
CA LYS A 155 7.94 -19.72 -11.40
C LYS A 155 9.46 -19.92 -11.52
N GLY A 156 10.10 -20.36 -10.42
CA GLY A 156 11.38 -21.07 -10.50
C GLY A 156 11.17 -22.47 -11.05
#